data_AF-A0A495R3B3-F1
#
_entry.id   AF-A0A495R3B3-F1
#
_cell.length_a   1.000
_cell.length_b   1.000
_cell.length_c   1.000
_cell.angle_alpha   90.00
_cell.angle_beta   90.00
_cell.angle_gamma   90.00
#
_symmetry.space_group_name_H-M   'P 1'
#
loop_
_entity.id
_entity.type
_entity.pdbx_description
1 polymer ?
#
loop_
_entity_poly.entity_id
_entity_poly.type
_entity_poly.pdbx_seq_one_letter_code
_entity_poly.pdbx_strand_id
1 'polypeptide(L)'
;MHTTTAERHESNDLEERDVRALTEYMAVLPEGGDIYTVVGQNENGEYRVDAREGRCTCLDHQYREVECKHCRRVAFATGERPVPAWVDADEVDAQLGQHVEGTPKFAATDGGVTLEEFGADDRDDDRPEDCDCSPLFEDLPCWPCYRDGFETPNPNVGDDE
;
A
#
# COMPACT_ATOMS: atom_id res chain seq x y z
N MET A 1 33.56 -19.90 24.77
CA MET A 1 32.07 -19.89 24.76
C MET A 1 31.63 -18.83 23.76
N HIS A 2 31.14 -19.25 22.60
CA HIS A 2 30.60 -18.37 21.55
C HIS A 2 29.05 -18.35 21.63
N THR A 3 28.45 -17.42 20.86
CA THR A 3 27.02 -17.15 20.55
C THR A 3 26.32 -16.12 21.46
N THR A 4 25.54 -15.13 21.02
CA THR A 4 25.18 -14.54 19.71
C THR A 4 24.30 -13.31 20.05
N THR A 5 24.68 -12.09 19.66
CA THR A 5 23.83 -10.88 19.77
C THR A 5 24.21 -9.85 18.69
N ALA A 6 24.25 -10.24 17.42
CA ALA A 6 24.44 -9.31 16.28
C ALA A 6 23.17 -9.20 15.42
N GLU A 7 22.44 -10.30 15.30
CA GLU A 7 21.36 -10.52 14.33
C GLU A 7 20.12 -9.62 14.56
N ARG A 8 19.89 -9.18 15.80
CA ARG A 8 18.68 -8.42 16.15
C ARG A 8 18.82 -6.90 15.91
N HIS A 9 20.04 -6.40 15.86
CA HIS A 9 20.32 -4.97 15.67
C HIS A 9 20.43 -4.60 14.19
N GLU A 10 21.03 -5.48 13.39
CA GLU A 10 21.16 -5.30 11.94
C GLU A 10 19.80 -5.27 11.22
N SER A 11 18.85 -6.15 11.56
CA SER A 11 17.51 -6.13 10.97
C SER A 11 16.78 -4.82 11.25
N ASN A 12 16.86 -4.31 12.48
CA ASN A 12 16.17 -3.09 12.86
C ASN A 12 16.74 -1.83 12.16
N ASP A 13 18.06 -1.79 11.95
CA ASP A 13 18.75 -0.71 11.23
C ASP A 13 18.44 -0.73 9.72
N LEU A 14 18.18 -1.91 9.14
CA LEU A 14 17.71 -2.06 7.76
C LEU A 14 16.26 -1.61 7.63
N GLU A 15 15.39 -2.00 8.56
CA GLU A 15 13.99 -1.57 8.65
C GLU A 15 13.89 -0.05 8.79
N GLU A 16 14.72 0.58 9.63
CA GLU A 16 14.73 2.04 9.80
C GLU A 16 15.14 2.78 8.51
N ARG A 17 16.13 2.27 7.76
CA ARG A 17 16.53 2.87 6.48
C ARG A 17 15.46 2.73 5.40
N ASP A 18 14.73 1.61 5.39
CA ASP A 18 13.60 1.41 4.48
C ASP A 18 12.46 2.39 4.81
N VAL A 19 12.08 2.52 6.08
CA VAL A 19 11.08 3.52 6.52
C VAL A 19 11.49 4.91 6.04
N ARG A 20 12.71 5.34 6.36
CA ARG A 20 13.18 6.68 5.98
C ARG A 20 13.25 6.89 4.48
N ALA A 21 13.55 5.85 3.71
CA ALA A 21 13.55 5.92 2.25
C ALA A 21 12.13 6.05 1.67
N LEU A 22 11.11 5.56 2.38
CA LEU A 22 9.73 5.56 1.94
C LEU A 22 8.96 6.80 2.42
N THR A 23 9.18 7.26 3.64
CA THR A 23 8.37 8.32 4.28
C THR A 23 8.99 9.71 4.23
N GLU A 24 10.32 9.85 4.14
CA GLU A 24 10.92 11.17 3.93
C GLU A 24 10.65 11.62 2.49
N TYR A 25 10.06 12.80 2.31
CA TYR A 25 9.96 13.45 1.00
C TYR A 25 11.33 13.57 0.31
N MET A 26 11.45 12.94 -0.85
CA MET A 26 12.66 12.94 -1.68
C MET A 26 12.30 12.79 -3.16
N ALA A 27 12.78 13.68 -4.01
CA ALA A 27 12.62 13.52 -5.46
C ALA A 27 13.72 12.62 -6.04
N VAL A 28 13.37 11.71 -6.95
CA VAL A 28 14.31 10.86 -7.70
C VAL A 28 14.28 11.26 -9.16
N LEU A 29 15.34 11.89 -9.64
CA LEU A 29 15.43 12.42 -11.00
C LEU A 29 16.37 11.54 -11.85
N PRO A 30 15.92 10.97 -12.97
CA PRO A 30 16.78 10.16 -13.83
C PRO A 30 17.76 11.05 -14.61
N GLU A 31 19.03 10.65 -14.63
CA GLU A 31 20.10 11.31 -15.42
C GLU A 31 20.39 10.56 -16.74
N GLY A 32 19.80 9.38 -16.90
CA GLY A 32 20.01 8.46 -18.02
C GLY A 32 20.76 7.20 -17.61
N GLY A 33 20.37 6.06 -18.21
CA GLY A 33 20.81 4.74 -17.76
C GLY A 33 20.33 4.46 -16.33
N ASP A 34 21.19 3.84 -15.53
CA ASP A 34 20.90 3.48 -14.13
C ASP A 34 21.37 4.55 -13.13
N ILE A 35 21.52 5.80 -13.59
CA ILE A 35 22.02 6.91 -12.76
C ILE A 35 20.89 7.87 -12.42
N TYR A 36 20.80 8.21 -11.13
CA TYR A 36 19.74 9.04 -10.58
C TYR A 36 20.31 10.12 -9.66
N THR A 37 19.68 11.28 -9.64
CA THR A 37 19.90 12.34 -8.65
C THR A 37 18.76 12.30 -7.65
N VAL A 38 19.07 12.13 -6.36
CA VAL A 38 18.11 12.16 -5.26
C VAL A 38 18.21 13.49 -4.54
N VAL A 39 17.10 14.22 -4.45
CA VAL A 39 17.01 15.54 -3.81
C VAL A 39 16.15 15.43 -2.55
N GLY A 40 16.71 15.73 -1.38
CA GLY A 40 16.00 15.72 -0.10
C GLY A 40 15.39 17.06 0.30
N GLN A 41 14.54 17.06 1.34
CA GLN A 41 13.84 18.27 1.83
C GLN A 41 14.72 19.29 2.57
N ASN A 42 15.76 18.83 3.25
CA ASN A 42 16.59 19.68 4.11
C ASN A 42 17.85 20.12 3.36
N GLU A 43 18.66 21.01 3.98
CA GLU A 43 19.99 21.47 3.50
C GLU A 43 20.99 20.35 3.14
N ASN A 44 20.60 19.09 3.30
CA ASN A 44 21.30 17.90 2.83
C ASN A 44 20.99 17.61 1.36
N GLY A 45 21.62 18.41 0.49
CA GLY A 45 22.24 18.08 -0.80
C GLY A 45 21.52 17.19 -1.85
N GLU A 46 21.91 17.40 -3.10
CA GLU A 46 21.63 16.48 -4.20
C GLU A 46 22.64 15.32 -4.16
N TYR A 47 22.16 14.08 -4.17
CA TYR A 47 23.02 12.89 -4.13
C TYR A 47 22.89 12.08 -5.41
N ARG A 48 24.02 11.71 -6.02
CA ARG A 48 24.03 10.85 -7.20
C ARG A 48 24.05 9.40 -6.77
N VAL A 49 23.16 8.61 -7.34
CA VAL A 49 22.99 7.18 -7.11
C VAL A 49 23.24 6.45 -8.42
N ASP A 50 24.12 5.46 -8.36
CA ASP A 50 24.30 4.44 -9.39
C ASP A 50 23.52 3.21 -8.94
N ALA A 51 22.31 3.04 -9.47
CA ALA A 51 21.37 2.00 -9.03
C ALA A 51 21.91 0.61 -9.37
N ARG A 52 22.54 0.47 -10.54
CA ARG A 52 23.12 -0.79 -11.00
C ARG A 52 24.19 -1.32 -10.06
N GLU A 53 25.01 -0.43 -9.51
CA GLU A 53 26.15 -0.80 -8.68
C GLU A 53 25.89 -0.56 -7.19
N GLY A 54 24.70 -0.09 -6.83
CA GLY A 54 24.31 0.19 -5.44
C GLY A 54 25.15 1.28 -4.77
N ARG A 55 25.69 2.24 -5.53
CA ARG A 55 26.57 3.30 -5.01
C ARG A 55 25.86 4.63 -4.85
N CYS A 56 26.17 5.35 -3.78
CA CYS A 56 25.64 6.70 -3.53
C CYS A 56 26.73 7.67 -3.08
N THR A 57 26.64 8.94 -3.48
CA THR A 57 27.56 9.99 -3.05
C THR A 57 27.29 10.53 -1.64
N CYS A 58 26.29 10.03 -0.91
CA CYS A 58 26.01 10.50 0.44
C CYS A 58 27.05 10.00 1.47
N LEU A 59 27.19 10.74 2.57
CA LEU A 59 28.16 10.41 3.62
C LEU A 59 27.88 9.07 4.29
N ASP A 60 26.61 8.68 4.42
CA ASP A 60 26.24 7.39 5.03
C ASP A 60 26.84 6.21 4.23
N HIS A 61 26.71 6.25 2.90
CA HIS A 61 27.31 5.25 2.02
C HIS A 61 28.84 5.37 2.00
N GLN A 62 29.39 6.59 1.89
CA GLN A 62 30.83 6.80 1.81
C GLN A 62 31.60 6.32 3.05
N TYR A 63 31.03 6.46 4.25
CA TYR A 63 31.70 6.08 5.50
C TYR A 63 31.35 4.69 5.99
N ARG A 64 30.16 4.18 5.67
CA ARG A 64 29.68 2.90 6.20
C ARG A 64 29.64 1.79 5.14
N GLU A 65 29.77 2.13 3.86
CA GLU A 65 29.74 1.18 2.73
C GLU A 65 28.47 0.30 2.72
N VAL A 66 27.37 0.83 3.28
CA VAL A 66 26.07 0.17 3.31
C VAL A 66 25.19 0.71 2.18
N GLU A 67 24.18 -0.06 1.78
CA GLU A 67 23.06 0.53 1.06
C GLU A 67 22.49 1.65 1.94
N CYS A 68 22.43 2.88 1.46
CA CYS A 68 21.91 4.01 2.24
C CYS A 68 20.41 4.21 1.92
N LYS A 69 19.77 5.19 2.58
CA LYS A 69 18.38 5.53 2.26
C LYS A 69 18.17 5.99 0.82
N HIS A 70 19.16 6.60 0.17
CA HIS A 70 19.02 7.10 -1.20
C HIS A 70 19.04 5.96 -2.22
N CYS A 71 19.90 4.95 -2.05
CA CYS A 71 19.88 3.75 -2.88
C CYS A 71 18.54 3.03 -2.77
N ARG A 72 18.04 2.88 -1.53
CA ARG A 72 16.70 2.32 -1.27
C ARG A 72 15.60 3.12 -1.93
N ARG A 73 15.62 4.45 -1.78
CA ARG A 73 14.64 5.36 -2.37
C ARG A 73 14.55 5.15 -3.89
N VAL A 74 15.70 5.04 -4.56
CA VAL A 74 15.75 4.75 -6.00
C VAL A 74 15.13 3.38 -6.30
N ALA A 75 15.54 2.33 -5.59
CA ALA A 75 15.02 0.98 -5.80
C ALA A 75 13.50 0.88 -5.60
N PHE A 76 12.95 1.57 -4.60
CA PHE A 76 11.50 1.65 -4.40
C PHE A 76 10.81 2.48 -5.49
N ALA A 77 11.39 3.63 -5.87
CA ALA A 77 10.81 4.53 -6.87
C ALA A 77 10.72 3.87 -8.25
N THR A 78 11.76 3.13 -8.65
CA THR A 78 11.79 2.40 -9.94
C THR A 78 10.99 1.09 -9.90
N GLY A 79 10.54 0.66 -8.72
CA GLY A 79 9.89 -0.62 -8.51
C GLY A 79 10.83 -1.82 -8.63
N GLU A 80 12.15 -1.61 -8.57
CA GLU A 80 13.14 -2.69 -8.46
C GLU A 80 12.98 -3.44 -7.13
N ARG A 81 12.67 -2.70 -6.06
CA ARG A 81 12.30 -3.24 -4.76
C ARG A 81 10.82 -2.93 -4.47
N PRO A 82 10.01 -3.92 -4.05
CA PRO A 82 8.66 -3.65 -3.59
C PRO A 82 8.67 -2.98 -2.21
N VAL A 83 7.77 -2.02 -2.00
CA VAL A 83 7.44 -1.44 -0.71
C VAL A 83 6.96 -2.57 0.22
N PRO A 84 7.60 -2.78 1.38
CA PRO A 84 7.22 -3.86 2.29
C PRO A 84 5.81 -3.69 2.85
N ALA A 85 5.09 -4.80 3.06
CA ALA A 85 3.70 -4.77 3.50
C ALA A 85 3.48 -4.29 4.96
N TRP A 86 4.55 -4.21 5.76
CA TRP A 86 4.50 -3.69 7.13
C TRP A 86 4.60 -2.15 7.17
N VAL A 87 4.94 -1.51 6.05
CA VAL A 87 4.95 -0.05 5.93
C VAL A 87 3.53 0.42 5.67
N ASP A 88 3.10 1.44 6.42
CA ASP A 88 1.82 2.12 6.18
C ASP A 88 1.90 2.87 4.84
N ALA A 89 1.05 2.46 3.89
CA ALA A 89 1.04 3.03 2.54
C ALA A 89 0.62 4.51 2.53
N ASP A 90 -0.18 4.95 3.50
CA ASP A 90 -0.62 6.35 3.62
C ASP A 90 0.52 7.27 4.09
N GLU A 91 1.54 6.72 4.76
CA GLU A 91 2.73 7.45 5.21
C GLU A 91 3.86 7.45 4.18
N VAL A 92 3.73 6.67 3.10
CA VAL A 92 4.70 6.69 1.99
C VAL A 92 4.62 8.05 1.30
N ASP A 93 5.78 8.63 1.02
CA ASP A 93 5.88 9.90 0.30
C ASP A 93 5.09 9.82 -1.02
N ALA A 94 4.06 10.65 -1.13
CA ALA A 94 3.16 10.74 -2.28
C ALA A 94 3.89 11.07 -3.60
N GLN A 95 5.13 11.56 -3.56
CA GLN A 95 5.96 11.82 -4.74
C GLN A 95 6.82 10.62 -5.16
N LEU A 96 6.74 9.48 -4.45
CA LEU A 96 7.50 8.27 -4.77
C LEU A 96 7.21 7.84 -6.21
N GLY A 97 8.27 7.78 -7.03
CA GLY A 97 8.19 7.35 -8.42
C GLY A 97 7.73 8.42 -9.42
N GLN A 98 7.40 9.66 -9.01
CA GLN A 98 6.79 10.68 -9.89
C GLN A 98 7.62 11.02 -11.15
N HIS A 99 8.93 10.88 -11.10
CA HIS A 99 9.86 11.33 -12.14
C HIS A 99 10.62 10.20 -12.84
N VAL A 100 10.34 8.94 -12.52
CA VAL A 100 11.00 7.78 -13.15
C VAL A 100 10.01 7.04 -14.05
N GLU A 101 10.51 6.29 -15.03
CA GLU A 101 9.67 5.50 -15.93
C GLU A 101 9.08 4.25 -15.27
N GLY A 102 9.71 3.78 -14.19
CA GLY A 102 9.22 2.67 -13.38
C GLY A 102 7.98 3.06 -12.55
N THR A 103 7.30 2.05 -12.03
CA THR A 103 6.18 2.26 -11.10
C THR A 103 6.50 1.59 -9.77
N PRO A 104 6.38 2.30 -8.63
CA PRO A 104 6.52 1.70 -7.32
C PRO A 104 5.61 0.48 -7.16
N LYS A 105 6.17 -0.60 -6.63
CA LYS A 105 5.44 -1.85 -6.40
C LYS A 105 5.20 -2.00 -4.91
N PHE A 106 4.02 -2.44 -4.51
CA PHE A 106 3.72 -2.73 -3.11
C PHE A 106 3.65 -4.25 -2.93
N ALA A 107 4.30 -4.77 -1.90
CA ALA A 107 4.17 -6.17 -1.54
C ALA A 107 2.74 -6.42 -1.03
N ALA A 108 2.05 -7.39 -1.64
CA ALA A 108 0.77 -7.84 -1.12
C ALA A 108 1.01 -8.71 0.12
N THR A 109 0.31 -8.43 1.22
CA THR A 109 -0.01 -9.49 2.18
C THR A 109 -1.05 -10.37 1.49
N ASP A 110 -0.72 -11.63 1.31
CA ASP A 110 -1.54 -12.69 0.73
C ASP A 110 -2.76 -13.08 1.61
N GLY A 111 -3.28 -12.14 2.40
CA GLY A 111 -4.58 -12.24 3.06
C GLY A 111 -5.75 -12.05 2.09
N GLY A 112 -5.68 -12.70 0.92
CA GLY A 112 -6.75 -12.73 -0.06
C GLY A 112 -7.97 -13.44 0.51
N VAL A 113 -8.95 -12.67 0.95
CA VAL A 113 -10.36 -13.06 0.82
C VAL A 113 -10.98 -12.10 -0.20
N THR A 114 -10.98 -12.48 -1.46
CA THR A 114 -11.97 -11.95 -2.40
C THR A 114 -13.29 -12.57 -1.98
N LEU A 115 -14.19 -11.77 -1.42
CA LEU A 115 -15.57 -12.18 -1.17
C LEU A 115 -16.33 -12.21 -2.51
N GLU A 116 -15.87 -13.06 -3.42
CA GLU A 116 -16.60 -13.44 -4.62
C GLU A 116 -16.53 -14.95 -4.70
N GLU A 117 -17.69 -15.57 -4.48
CA GLU A 117 -17.99 -17.00 -4.42
C GLU A 117 -17.87 -17.70 -3.05
N PHE A 118 -18.62 -17.18 -2.07
CA PHE A 118 -19.49 -18.10 -1.33
C PHE A 118 -20.59 -18.53 -2.30
N GLY A 119 -20.59 -19.82 -2.64
CA GLY A 119 -21.61 -20.44 -3.47
C GLY A 119 -23.01 -20.13 -2.95
N ALA A 120 -23.91 -19.89 -3.91
CA ALA A 120 -25.31 -19.60 -3.73
C ALA A 120 -26.06 -20.63 -2.86
N ASP A 121 -27.18 -20.15 -2.30
CA ASP A 121 -28.25 -20.86 -1.59
C ASP A 121 -28.12 -20.87 -0.07
N ASP A 122 -28.58 -19.80 0.57
CA ASP A 122 -29.73 -19.90 1.48
C ASP A 122 -30.42 -18.52 1.57
N ARG A 123 -31.75 -18.56 1.51
CA ARG A 123 -32.64 -17.40 1.36
C ARG A 123 -32.71 -16.61 2.67
N ASP A 124 -31.98 -15.54 2.77
CA ASP A 124 -32.30 -14.42 3.65
C ASP A 124 -31.77 -13.16 2.96
N ASP A 125 -32.62 -12.46 2.21
CA ASP A 125 -32.41 -11.03 1.95
C ASP A 125 -32.32 -10.44 3.36
N ASP A 126 -31.17 -9.87 3.79
CA ASP A 126 -30.86 -9.32 5.13
C ASP A 126 -31.78 -8.14 5.55
N ARG A 127 -33.03 -8.18 5.10
CA ARG A 127 -34.10 -7.24 5.36
C ARG A 127 -34.61 -7.41 6.77
N PRO A 128 -35.16 -6.32 7.33
CA PRO A 128 -35.66 -6.36 8.68
C PRO A 128 -36.85 -7.32 8.81
N GLU A 129 -36.96 -7.94 9.99
CA GLU A 129 -38.03 -8.88 10.36
C GLU A 129 -39.45 -8.28 10.24
N ASP A 130 -39.57 -6.94 10.27
CA ASP A 130 -40.81 -6.20 10.04
C ASP A 130 -40.99 -5.74 8.58
N CYS A 131 -40.33 -6.39 7.62
CA CYS A 131 -40.51 -6.11 6.20
C CYS A 131 -41.95 -6.40 5.73
N ASP A 132 -42.70 -5.34 5.45
CA ASP A 132 -44.07 -5.40 4.90
C ASP A 132 -44.15 -4.62 3.57
N CYS A 133 -43.30 -4.97 2.58
CA CYS A 133 -43.36 -4.34 1.26
C CYS A 133 -44.67 -4.69 0.56
N SER A 134 -45.58 -3.72 0.45
CA SER A 134 -46.86 -3.93 -0.23
C SER A 134 -46.68 -3.88 -1.75
N PRO A 135 -47.30 -4.80 -2.51
CA PRO A 135 -47.27 -4.81 -3.98
C PRO A 135 -48.01 -3.63 -4.62
N LEU A 136 -48.69 -2.78 -3.83
CA LEU A 136 -49.36 -1.57 -4.33
C LEU A 136 -48.38 -0.40 -4.57
N PHE A 137 -47.13 -0.52 -4.11
CA PHE A 137 -46.08 0.47 -4.29
C PHE A 137 -44.88 -0.18 -4.99
N GLU A 138 -45.09 -0.56 -6.26
CA GLU A 138 -44.18 -1.39 -7.08
C GLU A 138 -42.75 -0.83 -7.20
N ASP A 139 -42.55 0.48 -6.96
CA ASP A 139 -41.26 1.17 -7.08
C ASP A 139 -40.70 1.73 -5.75
N LEU A 140 -41.36 1.49 -4.60
CA LEU A 140 -40.94 2.07 -3.32
C LEU A 140 -40.83 1.01 -2.20
N PRO A 141 -39.72 0.99 -1.43
CA PRO A 141 -39.59 0.10 -0.28
C PRO A 141 -40.58 0.47 0.84
N CYS A 142 -40.96 -0.52 1.65
CA CYS A 142 -41.68 -0.23 2.90
C CYS A 142 -40.80 0.58 3.87
N TRP A 143 -41.43 1.26 4.81
CA TRP A 143 -40.73 2.11 5.78
C TRP A 143 -39.63 1.38 6.57
N PRO A 144 -39.83 0.15 7.06
CA PRO A 144 -38.76 -0.61 7.71
C PRO A 144 -37.55 -0.87 6.82
N CYS A 145 -37.76 -1.22 5.55
CA CYS A 145 -36.69 -1.39 4.57
C CYS A 145 -35.95 -0.07 4.29
N TYR A 146 -36.68 1.03 4.07
CA TYR A 146 -36.06 2.34 3.85
C TYR A 146 -35.24 2.81 5.06
N ARG A 147 -35.75 2.59 6.28
CA ARG A 147 -35.04 2.90 7.54
C ARG A 147 -33.69 2.19 7.62
N ASP A 148 -33.63 0.96 7.13
CA ASP A 148 -32.45 0.11 7.20
C ASP A 148 -31.56 0.22 5.94
N GLY A 149 -31.88 1.17 5.04
CA GLY A 149 -31.04 1.53 3.89
C GLY A 149 -31.38 0.83 2.58
N PHE A 150 -32.48 0.08 2.52
CA PHE A 150 -32.96 -0.53 1.29
C PHE A 150 -33.75 0.48 0.46
N GLU A 151 -33.29 0.74 -0.76
CA GLU A 151 -33.91 1.71 -1.68
C GLU A 151 -34.91 1.06 -2.66
N THR A 152 -35.04 -0.26 -2.62
CA THR A 152 -35.97 -1.04 -3.46
C THR A 152 -36.89 -1.92 -2.62
N PRO A 153 -38.15 -2.13 -3.06
CA PRO A 153 -39.06 -3.06 -2.40
C PRO A 153 -38.49 -4.48 -2.40
N ASN A 154 -38.86 -5.27 -1.40
CA ASN A 154 -38.44 -6.66 -1.30
C ASN A 154 -39.05 -7.47 -2.46
N PRO A 155 -38.22 -8.06 -3.33
CA PRO A 155 -38.70 -8.81 -4.49
C PRO A 155 -39.34 -10.15 -4.13
N ASN A 156 -39.17 -10.62 -2.88
CA ASN A 156 -39.63 -11.93 -2.41
C ASN A 156 -40.91 -11.85 -1.54
N VAL A 157 -41.59 -10.70 -1.46
CA VAL A 157 -42.84 -10.62 -0.69
C VAL A 157 -43.93 -11.44 -1.39
N GLY A 158 -44.28 -12.58 -0.79
CA GLY A 158 -45.31 -13.50 -1.28
C GLY A 158 -44.82 -14.88 -1.73
N ASP A 159 -43.51 -15.17 -1.64
CA ASP A 159 -42.92 -16.49 -1.94
C ASP A 159 -42.82 -17.43 -0.71
N ASP A 160 -43.59 -17.16 0.35
CA ASP A 160 -43.82 -18.09 1.46
C ASP A 160 -44.88 -19.15 1.07
N GLU A 161 -44.44 -20.25 0.44
CA GLU A 161 -45.14 -21.55 0.51
C GLU A 161 -44.32 -22.58 1.31
#